data_AF-A0A4Y4C166-F1
#
_entry.id   AF-A0A4Y4C166-F1
#
_cell.length_a   1.000
_cell.length_b   1.000
_cell.length_c   1.000
_cell.angle_alpha   90.00
_cell.angle_beta   90.00
_cell.angle_gamma   90.00
#
_symmetry.space_group_name_H-M   'P 1'
#
loop_
_entity.id
_entity.type
_entity.pdbx_description
1 polymer ?
#
loop_
_entity_poly.entity_id
_entity_poly.type
_entity_poly.pdbx_seq_one_letter_code
_entity_poly.pdbx_strand_id
1 'polypeptide(L)'
;MAGIAVTALALASCSSDDDDSSDSSSSDSSDSSDSSAAGDDTSSDDSSSEDSGSGDGDLVGAPDGFDLTDPGSHLKNGESAYVVTQQAEYEGETFAQQYWKITARDSTETASGEIPLDDEDAADVDHFICMNYDVEFLGQGEASDPESHQLVTEPDMGAVDDDGNGANYILMGGSEDCDIPEADLLPSDAGELETGKVYRGAVRSWESKSDDGITPTGLSFTYDVESAGLDDVDDILWN
;
A
#
# COMPACT_ATOMS: atom_id res chain seq x y z
N MET A 1 30.60 57.04 -3.91
CA MET A 1 31.32 56.07 -4.75
C MET A 1 31.33 54.75 -4.02
N ALA A 2 30.60 53.77 -4.55
CA ALA A 2 30.79 52.31 -4.40
C ALA A 2 29.53 51.70 -5.05
N GLY A 3 29.69 51.20 -6.28
CA GLY A 3 28.71 50.36 -6.95
C GLY A 3 29.17 48.92 -6.88
N ILE A 4 28.24 47.97 -6.89
CA ILE A 4 28.50 46.57 -7.22
C ILE A 4 27.38 46.10 -8.15
N ALA A 5 27.81 45.42 -9.21
CA ALA A 5 27.08 45.06 -10.40
C ALA A 5 26.27 43.76 -10.24
N VAL A 6 25.18 43.68 -11.00
CA VAL A 6 24.37 42.47 -11.22
C VAL A 6 25.00 41.67 -12.34
N THR A 7 25.22 40.37 -12.13
CA THR A 7 25.67 39.43 -13.17
C THR A 7 24.45 38.67 -13.69
N ALA A 8 24.10 38.89 -14.95
CA ALA A 8 23.13 38.07 -15.68
C ALA A 8 23.87 36.91 -16.35
N LEU A 9 23.44 35.67 -16.10
CA LEU A 9 23.81 34.51 -16.92
C LEU A 9 22.69 34.24 -17.92
N ALA A 10 23.07 34.20 -19.19
CA ALA A 10 22.22 33.79 -20.30
C ALA A 10 22.23 32.26 -20.44
N LEU A 11 21.06 31.65 -20.60
CA LEU A 11 20.92 30.25 -21.00
C LEU A 11 20.94 30.17 -22.53
N ALA A 12 21.84 29.35 -23.05
CA ALA A 12 21.97 29.06 -24.47
C ALA A 12 20.95 28.01 -24.90
N SER A 13 20.25 28.33 -25.98
CA SER A 13 19.42 27.44 -26.79
C SER A 13 20.30 26.47 -27.58
N CYS A 14 19.94 25.19 -27.58
CA CYS A 14 20.37 24.21 -28.56
C CYS A 14 19.15 23.41 -29.03
N SER A 15 18.65 23.77 -30.22
CA SER A 15 17.79 22.97 -31.09
C SER A 15 18.62 21.93 -31.84
N SER A 16 18.09 20.74 -32.08
CA SER A 16 18.39 19.92 -33.26
C SER A 16 17.27 18.90 -33.49
N ASP A 17 16.47 19.15 -34.53
CA ASP A 17 15.63 18.21 -35.28
C ASP A 17 16.52 17.21 -36.06
N ASP A 18 16.00 16.01 -36.35
CA ASP A 18 16.04 15.40 -37.69
C ASP A 18 15.22 14.09 -37.75
N ASP A 19 14.51 13.96 -38.87
CA ASP A 19 13.56 12.95 -39.37
C ASP A 19 14.05 11.47 -39.43
N ASP A 20 13.10 10.51 -39.42
CA ASP A 20 12.83 9.69 -40.61
C ASP A 20 11.59 8.77 -40.46
N SER A 21 10.84 8.68 -41.56
CA SER A 21 9.63 7.87 -41.76
C SER A 21 9.94 6.46 -42.32
N SER A 22 8.88 5.65 -42.51
CA SER A 22 8.77 4.36 -43.25
C SER A 22 8.85 3.11 -42.35
N ASP A 23 8.05 2.04 -42.47
CA ASP A 23 7.08 1.62 -43.48
C ASP A 23 6.23 0.46 -42.93
N SER A 24 5.13 0.17 -43.64
CA SER A 24 4.09 -0.81 -43.29
C SER A 24 4.49 -2.27 -43.52
N SER A 25 3.96 -3.21 -42.74
CA SER A 25 3.60 -4.54 -43.26
C SER A 25 2.49 -5.23 -42.44
N SER A 26 1.36 -5.45 -43.10
CA SER A 26 0.31 -6.38 -42.70
C SER A 26 0.67 -7.79 -43.15
N SER A 27 0.28 -8.81 -42.37
CA SER A 27 0.05 -10.15 -42.91
C SER A 27 -0.98 -10.89 -42.06
N ASP A 28 -2.16 -11.07 -42.66
CA ASP A 28 -3.18 -12.05 -42.30
C ASP A 28 -2.67 -13.49 -42.48
N SER A 29 -3.20 -14.42 -41.69
CA SER A 29 -3.62 -15.76 -42.17
C SER A 29 -4.50 -16.46 -41.14
N SER A 30 -5.59 -17.03 -41.64
CA SER A 30 -6.71 -17.69 -40.97
C SER A 30 -6.64 -19.23 -41.06
N ASP A 31 -7.68 -19.87 -40.50
CA ASP A 31 -8.20 -21.24 -40.72
C ASP A 31 -7.57 -22.41 -39.93
N SER A 32 -8.27 -23.44 -39.44
CA SER A 32 -9.70 -23.79 -39.31
C SER A 32 -9.83 -25.17 -38.60
N SER A 33 -10.90 -25.37 -37.81
CA SER A 33 -11.73 -26.60 -37.57
C SER A 33 -11.06 -27.94 -37.15
N ASP A 34 -11.68 -28.96 -36.54
CA ASP A 34 -13.07 -29.40 -36.37
C ASP A 34 -13.17 -30.51 -35.26
N SER A 35 -14.41 -30.68 -34.79
CA SER A 35 -15.09 -31.56 -33.82
C SER A 35 -14.69 -33.05 -33.66
N SER A 36 -14.95 -33.64 -32.47
CA SER A 36 -16.08 -34.59 -32.21
C SER A 36 -16.01 -35.39 -30.88
N ALA A 37 -17.10 -35.27 -30.11
CA ALA A 37 -17.80 -36.15 -29.15
C ALA A 37 -17.28 -37.57 -28.76
N ALA A 38 -17.39 -37.95 -27.46
CA ALA A 38 -18.54 -38.67 -26.87
C ALA A 38 -18.26 -39.35 -25.50
N GLY A 39 -19.16 -39.10 -24.52
CA GLY A 39 -19.59 -39.99 -23.41
C GLY A 39 -18.65 -40.20 -22.22
N ASP A 40 -19.08 -40.47 -20.99
CA ASP A 40 -20.35 -40.41 -20.25
C ASP A 40 -19.98 -40.76 -18.77
N ASP A 41 -20.91 -40.53 -17.83
CA ASP A 41 -20.94 -41.03 -16.45
C ASP A 41 -19.92 -40.47 -15.42
N THR A 42 -20.38 -39.63 -14.48
CA THR A 42 -21.02 -40.06 -13.21
C THR A 42 -21.38 -38.84 -12.35
N SER A 43 -22.64 -38.76 -11.95
CA SER A 43 -23.14 -37.89 -10.90
C SER A 43 -22.59 -38.32 -9.53
N SER A 44 -22.26 -37.35 -8.65
CA SER A 44 -22.78 -37.28 -7.26
C SER A 44 -22.03 -36.29 -6.37
N ASP A 45 -22.81 -35.44 -5.70
CA ASP A 45 -22.67 -34.93 -4.32
C ASP A 45 -21.47 -34.00 -4.02
N ASP A 46 -21.71 -32.69 -3.92
CA ASP A 46 -22.07 -31.97 -2.68
C ASP A 46 -20.96 -32.04 -1.62
N SER A 47 -20.05 -31.06 -1.69
CA SER A 47 -19.55 -30.30 -0.54
C SER A 47 -18.71 -29.16 -1.09
N SER A 48 -19.34 -28.00 -1.24
CA SER A 48 -18.64 -26.73 -1.23
C SER A 48 -17.97 -26.60 0.15
N SER A 49 -16.68 -26.85 0.19
CA SER A 49 -15.82 -26.25 1.20
C SER A 49 -14.97 -25.27 0.41
N GLU A 50 -15.40 -24.01 0.47
CA GLU A 50 -14.61 -22.86 0.10
C GLU A 50 -13.45 -22.87 1.10
N ASP A 51 -12.38 -23.55 0.70
CA ASP A 51 -11.09 -23.56 1.38
C ASP A 51 -10.41 -22.23 1.04
N SER A 52 -10.91 -21.16 1.65
CA SER A 52 -10.18 -19.89 1.78
C SER A 52 -9.19 -20.03 2.93
N GLY A 53 -8.34 -21.06 2.85
CA GLY A 53 -7.21 -21.27 3.75
C GLY A 53 -5.96 -20.76 3.06
N SER A 54 -5.79 -19.44 3.04
CA SER A 54 -4.56 -18.82 2.56
C SER A 54 -3.41 -19.28 3.45
N GLY A 55 -2.45 -19.97 2.83
CA GLY A 55 -1.10 -20.24 3.34
C GLY A 55 -0.98 -20.65 4.81
N ASP A 56 -1.17 -21.93 5.11
CA ASP A 56 -0.77 -22.58 6.37
C ASP A 56 0.79 -22.72 6.43
N GLY A 57 1.50 -21.61 6.23
CA GLY A 57 2.85 -21.47 6.74
C GLY A 57 2.71 -21.16 8.23
N ASP A 58 3.31 -21.99 9.08
CA ASP A 58 3.23 -21.87 10.53
C ASP A 58 3.70 -20.47 10.96
N LEU A 59 2.76 -19.56 11.22
CA LEU A 59 3.02 -18.19 11.68
C LEU A 59 3.59 -18.27 13.09
N VAL A 60 4.92 -18.37 13.18
CA VAL A 60 5.62 -18.64 14.42
C VAL A 60 5.40 -17.51 15.41
N GLY A 61 4.76 -17.83 16.55
CA GLY A 61 4.46 -16.86 17.59
C GLY A 61 3.20 -16.03 17.35
N ALA A 62 2.35 -16.44 16.40
CA ALA A 62 1.04 -15.82 16.21
C ALA A 62 0.20 -15.91 17.50
N PRO A 63 -0.54 -14.85 17.86
CA PRO A 63 -1.50 -14.90 18.95
C PRO A 63 -2.57 -15.99 18.76
N ASP A 64 -3.12 -16.50 19.87
CA ASP A 64 -4.19 -17.49 19.82
C ASP A 64 -5.39 -17.00 19.00
N GLY A 65 -5.76 -17.74 17.96
CA GLY A 65 -6.89 -17.39 17.09
C GLY A 65 -6.62 -16.23 16.14
N PHE A 66 -5.36 -15.91 15.87
CA PHE A 66 -4.97 -14.98 14.82
C PHE A 66 -5.33 -15.56 13.45
N ASP A 67 -6.15 -14.83 12.70
CA ASP A 67 -6.66 -15.23 11.39
C ASP A 67 -6.17 -14.22 10.36
N LEU A 68 -5.12 -14.59 9.65
CA LEU A 68 -4.40 -13.68 8.76
C LEU A 68 -5.30 -13.23 7.60
N THR A 69 -5.35 -11.92 7.36
CA THR A 69 -6.11 -11.37 6.23
C THR A 69 -5.21 -11.24 5.00
N ASP A 70 -5.70 -11.71 3.85
CA ASP A 70 -4.95 -11.69 2.59
C ASP A 70 -4.41 -10.29 2.27
N PRO A 71 -3.12 -10.15 1.90
CA PRO A 71 -2.58 -8.87 1.47
C PRO A 71 -3.25 -8.40 0.17
N GLY A 72 -3.37 -7.08 0.00
CA GLY A 72 -4.13 -6.45 -1.09
C GLY A 72 -5.64 -6.37 -0.86
N SER A 73 -6.16 -6.96 0.23
CA SER A 73 -7.55 -6.75 0.65
C SER A 73 -7.83 -5.29 0.94
N HIS A 74 -9.08 -4.87 0.74
CA HIS A 74 -9.53 -3.53 1.10
C HIS A 74 -10.48 -3.54 2.31
N LEU A 75 -10.40 -2.48 3.09
CA LEU A 75 -11.16 -2.23 4.30
C LEU A 75 -12.05 -1.02 4.12
N LYS A 76 -13.33 -1.20 4.39
CA LYS A 76 -14.29 -0.11 4.57
C LYS A 76 -14.19 0.42 5.99
N ASN A 77 -14.67 1.64 6.21
CA ASN A 77 -14.70 2.24 7.53
C ASN A 77 -15.36 1.34 8.58
N GLY A 78 -14.64 1.09 9.68
CA GLY A 78 -15.05 0.20 10.76
C GLY A 78 -14.69 -1.27 10.56
N GLU A 79 -14.21 -1.67 9.38
CA GLU A 79 -13.69 -3.01 9.13
C GLU A 79 -12.25 -3.15 9.64
N SER A 80 -11.87 -4.38 9.97
CA SER A 80 -10.56 -4.72 10.48
C SER A 80 -9.88 -5.80 9.65
N ALA A 81 -8.57 -5.73 9.57
CA ALA A 81 -7.70 -6.80 9.07
C ALA A 81 -6.70 -7.22 10.15
N TYR A 82 -6.21 -8.44 10.02
CA TYR A 82 -5.13 -8.99 10.82
C TYR A 82 -3.94 -9.20 9.91
N VAL A 83 -2.82 -8.57 10.24
CA VAL A 83 -1.64 -8.52 9.36
C VAL A 83 -0.40 -8.93 10.14
N VAL A 84 0.55 -9.50 9.42
CA VAL A 84 1.86 -9.87 9.94
C VAL A 84 2.92 -9.11 9.15
N THR A 85 3.89 -8.55 9.85
CA THR A 85 5.01 -7.85 9.23
C THR A 85 6.32 -8.38 9.79
N GLN A 86 7.40 -8.26 9.04
CA GLN A 86 8.72 -8.66 9.48
C GLN A 86 9.74 -7.72 8.87
N GLN A 87 10.68 -7.23 9.67
CA GLN A 87 11.82 -6.49 9.13
C GLN A 87 12.60 -7.39 8.17
N ALA A 88 12.93 -6.86 6.99
CA ALA A 88 13.67 -7.60 5.97
C ALA A 88 14.97 -8.19 6.53
N GLU A 89 15.28 -9.42 6.13
CA GLU A 89 16.50 -10.11 6.57
C GLU A 89 17.73 -9.30 6.15
N TYR A 90 18.61 -9.00 7.12
CA TYR A 90 19.86 -8.31 6.87
C TYR A 90 21.02 -9.13 7.45
N GLU A 91 22.05 -9.37 6.63
CA GLU A 91 23.26 -10.12 7.03
C GLU A 91 23.01 -11.52 7.62
N GLY A 92 21.86 -12.14 7.32
CA GLY A 92 21.47 -13.47 7.82
C GLY A 92 20.82 -13.45 9.21
N GLU A 93 20.41 -12.28 9.69
CA GLU A 93 19.63 -12.11 10.92
C GLU A 93 18.13 -12.15 10.61
N THR A 94 17.43 -13.16 11.16
CA THR A 94 15.97 -13.21 11.09
C THR A 94 15.37 -12.41 12.25
N PHE A 95 14.66 -11.34 11.90
CA PHE A 95 13.91 -10.49 12.83
C PHE A 95 12.58 -11.14 13.25
N ALA A 96 12.02 -10.75 14.39
CA ALA A 96 10.73 -11.29 14.80
C ALA A 96 9.60 -10.81 13.89
N GLN A 97 8.67 -11.70 13.59
CA GLN A 97 7.37 -11.32 13.02
C GLN A 97 6.59 -10.50 14.05
N GLN A 98 5.96 -9.42 13.60
CA GLN A 98 5.12 -8.52 14.39
C GLN A 98 3.67 -8.69 13.93
N TYR A 99 2.76 -8.90 14.86
CA TYR A 99 1.36 -9.22 14.60
C TYR A 99 0.47 -8.04 14.97
N TRP A 100 -0.43 -7.69 14.07
CA TRP A 100 -1.22 -6.48 14.17
C TRP A 100 -2.68 -6.70 13.84
N LYS A 101 -3.51 -5.84 14.41
CA LYS A 101 -4.87 -5.62 13.92
C LYS A 101 -4.98 -4.19 13.41
N ILE A 102 -5.33 -4.04 12.13
CA ILE A 102 -5.59 -2.76 11.49
C ILE A 102 -7.10 -2.55 11.46
N THR A 103 -7.57 -1.34 11.76
CA THR A 103 -9.00 -0.99 11.68
C THR A 103 -9.17 0.33 10.96
N ALA A 104 -9.88 0.33 9.83
CA ALA A 104 -10.18 1.54 9.08
C ALA A 104 -11.13 2.45 9.88
N ARG A 105 -10.90 3.77 9.80
CA ARG A 105 -11.67 4.80 10.51
C ARG A 105 -12.29 5.79 9.54
N ASP A 106 -13.16 6.64 10.08
CA ASP A 106 -13.68 7.79 9.34
C ASP A 106 -12.53 8.64 8.78
N SER A 107 -12.66 9.05 7.52
CA SER A 107 -11.73 9.98 6.91
C SER A 107 -11.96 11.41 7.40
N THR A 108 -10.92 12.23 7.28
CA THR A 108 -10.98 13.66 7.56
C THR A 108 -10.53 14.44 6.34
N GLU A 109 -11.16 15.58 6.09
CA GLU A 109 -10.82 16.47 4.99
C GLU A 109 -10.01 17.66 5.49
N THR A 110 -8.98 18.02 4.74
CA THR A 110 -8.12 19.18 4.99
C THR A 110 -8.08 20.05 3.74
N ALA A 111 -8.18 21.37 3.88
CA ALA A 111 -8.22 22.24 2.72
C ALA A 111 -6.87 22.24 1.98
N SER A 112 -6.91 22.36 0.65
CA SER A 112 -5.71 22.36 -0.22
C SER A 112 -4.66 23.41 0.16
N GLY A 113 -5.08 24.54 0.75
CA GLY A 113 -4.18 25.62 1.16
C GLY A 113 -3.45 25.39 2.49
N GLU A 114 -3.72 24.30 3.20
CA GLU A 114 -3.09 23.98 4.48
C GLU A 114 -1.81 23.13 4.31
N ILE A 115 -1.69 22.40 3.20
CA ILE A 115 -0.50 21.62 2.85
C ILE A 115 0.25 22.34 1.72
N PRO A 116 1.55 22.63 1.88
CA PRO A 116 2.32 23.32 0.85
C PRO A 116 2.55 22.39 -0.35
N LEU A 117 1.87 22.68 -1.45
CA LEU A 117 2.12 22.11 -2.77
C LEU A 117 2.82 23.13 -3.68
N ASP A 118 3.49 22.65 -4.72
CA ASP A 118 3.93 23.51 -5.81
C ASP A 118 2.71 24.13 -6.53
N ASP A 119 2.85 25.36 -7.05
CA ASP A 119 1.73 26.18 -7.54
C ASP A 119 0.90 25.51 -8.67
N GLU A 120 1.53 24.64 -9.47
CA GLU A 120 0.86 23.92 -10.57
C GLU A 120 -0.03 22.79 -10.04
N ASP A 121 0.45 22.00 -9.07
CA ASP A 121 -0.31 20.90 -8.47
C ASP A 121 -1.42 21.42 -7.52
N ALA A 122 -1.14 22.53 -6.81
CA ALA A 122 -2.11 23.18 -5.94
C ALA A 122 -3.36 23.69 -6.69
N ALA A 123 -3.21 24.00 -7.99
CA ALA A 123 -4.31 24.52 -8.80
C ALA A 123 -5.41 23.47 -9.01
N ASP A 124 -5.02 22.19 -9.08
CA ASP A 124 -5.91 21.09 -9.46
C ASP A 124 -6.49 20.34 -8.25
N VAL A 125 -5.87 20.41 -7.08
CA VAL A 125 -6.38 19.81 -5.83
C VAL A 125 -7.51 20.66 -5.24
N ASP A 126 -8.68 20.08 -4.98
CA ASP A 126 -9.76 20.73 -4.23
C ASP A 126 -9.47 20.70 -2.73
N HIS A 127 -9.35 19.49 -2.17
CA HIS A 127 -9.02 19.21 -0.79
C HIS A 127 -8.24 17.88 -0.66
N PHE A 128 -7.57 17.72 0.49
CA PHE A 128 -6.93 16.47 0.87
C PHE A 128 -7.87 15.65 1.74
N ILE A 129 -7.73 14.33 1.64
CA ILE A 129 -8.49 13.37 2.42
C ILE A 129 -7.49 12.49 3.17
N CYS A 130 -7.57 12.49 4.49
CA CYS A 130 -6.80 11.63 5.36
C CYS A 130 -7.63 10.38 5.68
N MET A 131 -7.20 9.24 5.14
CA MET A 131 -7.79 7.93 5.41
C MET A 131 -7.18 7.39 6.69
N ASN A 132 -7.87 7.62 7.82
CA ASN A 132 -7.37 7.27 9.14
C ASN A 132 -7.52 5.78 9.43
N TYR A 133 -6.60 5.22 10.21
CA TYR A 133 -6.70 3.86 10.72
C TYR A 133 -6.10 3.72 12.12
N ASP A 134 -6.67 2.78 12.88
CA ASP A 134 -6.14 2.32 14.16
C ASP A 134 -5.23 1.10 13.91
N VAL A 135 -4.07 1.03 14.57
CA VAL A 135 -3.12 -0.09 14.54
C VAL A 135 -2.94 -0.63 15.94
N GLU A 136 -3.43 -1.84 16.21
CA GLU A 136 -3.28 -2.50 17.50
C GLU A 136 -2.15 -3.52 17.45
N PHE A 137 -1.18 -3.40 18.35
CA PHE A 137 -0.09 -4.39 18.47
C PHE A 137 -0.57 -5.62 19.22
N LEU A 138 -0.60 -6.78 18.57
CA LEU A 138 -1.07 -8.03 19.17
C LEU A 138 0.06 -8.86 19.79
N GLY A 139 1.30 -8.60 19.38
CA GLY A 139 2.48 -9.29 19.89
C GLY A 139 3.52 -9.50 18.79
N GLN A 140 4.61 -10.18 19.15
CA GLN A 140 5.68 -10.54 18.23
C GLN A 140 6.17 -11.96 18.51
N GLY A 141 6.71 -12.60 17.47
CA GLY A 141 7.41 -13.88 17.56
C GLY A 141 8.78 -13.77 18.25
N GLU A 142 9.51 -14.88 18.25
CA GLU A 142 10.89 -14.90 18.75
C GLU A 142 11.84 -14.35 17.69
N ALA A 143 12.72 -13.44 18.10
CA ALA A 143 13.84 -12.98 17.27
C ALA A 143 15.06 -13.88 17.45
N SER A 144 15.89 -13.98 16.40
CA SER A 144 17.12 -14.76 16.46
C SER A 144 18.15 -14.17 17.44
N ASP A 145 18.19 -12.84 17.52
CA ASP A 145 18.97 -12.10 18.50
C ASP A 145 18.06 -11.15 19.31
N PRO A 146 17.77 -11.45 20.58
CA PRO A 146 16.94 -10.59 21.43
C PRO A 146 17.61 -9.27 21.81
N GLU A 147 18.93 -9.11 21.58
CA GLU A 147 19.64 -7.84 21.80
C GLU A 147 19.72 -6.97 20.54
N SER A 148 19.22 -7.45 19.39
CA SER A 148 19.13 -6.65 18.17
C SER A 148 18.08 -5.55 18.33
N HIS A 149 18.41 -4.34 17.88
CA HIS A 149 17.44 -3.25 17.78
C HIS A 149 16.45 -3.58 16.65
N GLN A 150 15.25 -4.01 17.04
CA GLN A 150 14.16 -4.28 16.10
C GLN A 150 13.40 -3.00 15.83
N LEU A 151 13.24 -2.69 14.54
CA LEU A 151 12.37 -1.60 14.12
C LEU A 151 10.92 -2.08 14.12
N VAL A 152 10.01 -1.17 14.43
CA VAL A 152 8.61 -1.41 14.11
C VAL A 152 8.47 -1.51 12.59
N THR A 153 7.85 -2.60 12.13
CA THR A 153 7.54 -2.78 10.72
C THR A 153 6.03 -2.66 10.58
N GLU A 154 5.54 -1.57 10.01
CA GLU A 154 4.12 -1.39 9.71
C GLU A 154 3.76 -2.00 8.35
N PRO A 155 2.51 -2.42 8.12
CA PRO A 155 2.08 -2.78 6.78
C PRO A 155 2.10 -1.54 5.87
N ASP A 156 2.32 -1.74 4.59
CA ASP A 156 2.17 -0.68 3.61
C ASP A 156 0.70 -0.40 3.38
N MET A 157 0.28 0.84 3.65
CA MET A 157 -1.11 1.25 3.60
C MET A 157 -1.39 2.09 2.35
N GLY A 158 -2.49 1.79 1.66
CA GLY A 158 -2.95 2.52 0.47
C GLY A 158 -4.38 3.03 0.63
N ALA A 159 -4.74 4.09 -0.11
CA ALA A 159 -6.12 4.56 -0.20
C ALA A 159 -6.77 3.97 -1.46
N VAL A 160 -8.03 3.53 -1.37
CA VAL A 160 -8.76 2.89 -2.47
C VAL A 160 -10.22 3.36 -2.56
N ASP A 161 -10.88 3.14 -3.69
CA ASP A 161 -12.33 3.30 -3.85
C ASP A 161 -13.13 2.08 -3.37
N ASP A 162 -14.45 2.13 -3.58
CA ASP A 162 -15.39 1.09 -3.16
C ASP A 162 -15.20 -0.26 -3.90
N ASP A 163 -14.52 -0.22 -5.05
CA ASP A 163 -14.20 -1.37 -5.90
C ASP A 163 -12.75 -1.89 -5.64
N GLY A 164 -12.00 -1.22 -4.77
CA GLY A 164 -10.62 -1.57 -4.42
C GLY A 164 -9.55 -1.00 -5.38
N ASN A 165 -9.92 -0.09 -6.27
CA ASN A 165 -8.96 0.58 -7.15
C ASN A 165 -8.18 1.64 -6.37
N GLY A 166 -6.90 1.80 -6.67
CA GLY A 166 -6.03 2.80 -6.03
C GLY A 166 -6.56 4.22 -6.21
N ALA A 167 -6.73 4.92 -5.09
CA ALA A 167 -7.08 6.32 -5.07
C ALA A 167 -5.88 7.21 -5.41
N ASN A 168 -6.16 8.49 -5.65
CA ASN A 168 -5.14 9.50 -5.83
C ASN A 168 -4.22 9.57 -4.60
N TYR A 169 -2.90 9.55 -4.78
CA TYR A 169 -1.94 9.60 -3.66
C TYR A 169 -0.95 10.76 -3.83
N ILE A 170 -0.22 11.06 -2.75
CA ILE A 170 0.88 12.03 -2.76
C ILE A 170 2.14 11.33 -2.33
N LEU A 171 3.16 11.37 -3.19
CA LEU A 171 4.50 10.88 -2.88
C LEU A 171 5.04 11.59 -1.63
N MET A 172 5.49 10.82 -0.64
CA MET A 172 5.97 11.30 0.67
C MET A 172 4.90 11.99 1.54
N GLY A 173 3.61 11.76 1.29
CA GLY A 173 2.54 12.18 2.20
C GLY A 173 2.28 11.17 3.29
N GLY A 174 2.70 11.48 4.52
CA GLY A 174 2.49 10.62 5.69
C GLY A 174 1.38 11.10 6.62
N SER A 175 1.33 10.46 7.79
CA SER A 175 0.41 10.74 8.91
C SER A 175 0.59 12.13 9.53
N GLU A 176 1.74 12.75 9.33
CA GLU A 176 2.16 14.02 9.94
C GLU A 176 1.27 15.22 9.55
N ASP A 177 0.62 15.19 8.38
CA ASP A 177 -0.32 16.22 7.93
C ASP A 177 -1.81 15.86 8.17
N CYS A 178 -2.07 14.77 8.90
CA CYS A 178 -3.41 14.26 9.20
C CYS A 178 -3.82 14.46 10.68
N ASP A 179 -3.22 15.44 11.36
CA ASP A 179 -3.54 15.85 12.73
C ASP A 179 -3.52 14.71 13.77
N ILE A 180 -2.71 13.66 13.55
CA ILE A 180 -2.56 12.57 14.51
C ILE A 180 -1.71 13.05 15.70
N PRO A 181 -2.19 12.94 16.95
CA PRO A 181 -1.40 13.32 18.11
C PRO A 181 -0.11 12.49 18.20
N GLU A 182 1.02 13.13 18.50
CA GLU A 182 2.33 12.45 18.62
C GLU A 182 2.29 11.26 19.61
N ALA A 183 1.48 11.35 20.67
CA ALA A 183 1.32 10.28 21.65
C ALA A 183 0.55 9.05 21.13
N ASP A 184 -0.19 9.19 20.04
CA ASP A 184 -0.95 8.14 19.38
C ASP A 184 -0.17 7.53 18.19
N LEU A 185 0.95 8.13 17.77
CA LEU A 185 1.77 7.62 16.67
C LEU A 185 2.46 6.31 17.04
N LEU A 186 2.66 5.47 16.03
CA LEU A 186 3.43 4.25 16.14
C LEU A 186 4.92 4.60 16.42
N PRO A 187 5.55 4.02 17.45
CA PRO A 187 6.96 4.27 17.73
C PRO A 187 7.83 3.62 16.65
N SER A 188 9.06 4.09 16.48
CA SER A 188 10.01 3.47 15.53
C SER A 188 10.74 2.26 16.12
N ASP A 189 10.89 2.18 17.44
CA ASP A 189 11.56 1.08 18.15
C ASP A 189 10.52 0.06 18.64
N ALA A 190 10.69 -1.22 18.26
CA ALA A 190 9.76 -2.28 18.63
C ALA A 190 9.73 -2.55 20.15
N GLY A 191 10.79 -2.22 20.88
CA GLY A 191 10.83 -2.32 22.34
C GLY A 191 9.92 -1.32 23.06
N GLU A 192 9.42 -0.30 22.37
CA GLU A 192 8.43 0.66 22.89
C GLU A 192 6.98 0.23 22.61
N LEU A 193 6.77 -0.89 21.91
CA LEU A 193 5.45 -1.43 21.66
C LEU A 193 4.84 -2.04 22.92
N GLU A 194 3.56 -1.77 23.12
CA GLU A 194 2.77 -2.33 24.22
C GLU A 194 1.66 -3.22 23.64
N THR A 195 1.64 -4.50 24.01
CA THR A 195 0.58 -5.42 23.54
C THR A 195 -0.81 -4.92 23.95
N GLY A 196 -1.73 -4.88 22.98
CA GLY A 196 -3.10 -4.39 23.12
C GLY A 196 -3.21 -2.85 23.10
N LYS A 197 -2.10 -2.12 22.93
CA LYS A 197 -2.15 -0.68 22.70
C LYS A 197 -2.53 -0.40 21.26
N VAL A 198 -3.39 0.60 21.10
CA VAL A 198 -3.86 1.09 19.80
C VAL A 198 -3.12 2.38 19.49
N TYR A 199 -2.42 2.37 18.36
CA TYR A 199 -1.77 3.49 17.72
C TYR A 199 -2.62 3.98 16.55
N ARG A 200 -2.28 5.14 15.97
CA ARG A 200 -2.98 5.72 14.83
C ARG A 200 -2.03 6.03 13.69
N GLY A 201 -2.50 5.75 12.49
CA GLY A 201 -1.89 6.15 11.23
C GLY A 201 -2.93 6.75 10.29
N ALA A 202 -2.45 7.31 9.18
CA ALA A 202 -3.30 7.81 8.11
C ALA A 202 -2.59 7.71 6.78
N VAL A 203 -3.36 7.40 5.73
CA VAL A 203 -2.92 7.52 4.33
C VAL A 203 -3.51 8.80 3.75
N ARG A 204 -2.66 9.64 3.16
CA ARG A 204 -3.11 10.87 2.51
C ARG A 204 -3.47 10.64 1.05
N SER A 205 -4.68 11.06 0.70
CA SER A 205 -5.22 11.10 -0.65
C SER A 205 -5.74 12.51 -0.95
N TRP A 206 -6.21 12.74 -2.17
CA TRP A 206 -6.76 14.03 -2.58
C TRP A 206 -7.86 13.90 -3.63
N GLU A 207 -8.73 14.91 -3.69
CA GLU A 207 -9.77 15.02 -4.71
C GLU A 207 -9.48 16.24 -5.60
N SER A 208 -9.70 16.10 -6.91
CA SER A 208 -9.45 17.17 -7.88
C SER A 208 -10.66 18.10 -8.03
N LYS A 209 -10.42 19.36 -8.37
CA LYS A 209 -11.49 20.33 -8.71
C LYS A 209 -12.24 19.98 -10.00
N SER A 210 -11.67 19.10 -10.82
CA SER A 210 -12.15 18.73 -12.16
C SER A 210 -12.79 17.34 -12.20
N ASP A 211 -13.01 16.71 -11.04
CA ASP A 211 -13.49 15.32 -10.89
C ASP A 211 -12.57 14.28 -11.58
N ASP A 212 -11.27 14.61 -11.68
CA ASP A 212 -10.25 13.72 -12.22
C ASP A 212 -9.66 12.82 -11.13
N GLY A 213 -9.35 11.58 -11.48
CA GLY A 213 -8.76 10.59 -10.58
C GLY A 213 -9.79 9.75 -9.82
N ILE A 214 -9.35 9.09 -8.76
CA ILE A 214 -10.16 8.17 -7.96
C ILE A 214 -10.28 8.71 -6.53
N THR A 215 -11.51 8.98 -6.09
CA THR A 215 -11.82 9.45 -4.74
C THR A 215 -11.72 8.29 -3.74
N PRO A 216 -10.98 8.45 -2.63
CA PRO A 216 -10.79 7.39 -1.65
C PRO A 216 -12.07 7.19 -0.82
N THR A 217 -12.47 5.92 -0.65
CA THR A 217 -13.58 5.52 0.24
C THR A 217 -13.18 4.41 1.21
N GLY A 218 -12.01 3.80 1.01
CA GLY A 218 -11.46 2.75 1.86
C GLY A 218 -9.94 2.75 1.92
N LEU A 219 -9.41 1.76 2.64
CA LEU A 219 -7.97 1.51 2.76
C LEU A 219 -7.63 0.14 2.17
N SER A 220 -6.45 0.00 1.59
CA SER A 220 -5.83 -1.28 1.29
C SER A 220 -4.57 -1.42 2.11
N PHE A 221 -4.09 -2.66 2.26
CA PHE A 221 -2.82 -2.94 2.92
C PHE A 221 -2.07 -4.04 2.17
N THR A 222 -0.75 -3.94 2.15
CA THR A 222 0.15 -5.01 1.73
C THR A 222 1.20 -5.23 2.82
N TYR A 223 1.76 -6.44 2.85
CA TYR A 223 2.86 -6.78 3.73
C TYR A 223 3.60 -7.97 3.13
N ASP A 224 4.91 -7.97 3.27
CA ASP A 224 5.75 -9.09 2.88
C ASP A 224 6.24 -9.83 4.11
N VAL A 225 6.08 -11.15 4.06
CA VAL A 225 6.72 -12.08 5.00
C VAL A 225 7.35 -13.20 4.19
N GLU A 226 8.57 -12.93 3.71
CA GLU A 226 9.42 -13.89 2.96
C GLU A 226 9.55 -15.25 3.69
N SER A 227 9.37 -15.27 5.02
CA SER A 227 9.51 -16.46 5.86
C SER A 227 8.20 -17.22 6.14
N ALA A 228 7.03 -16.68 5.80
CA ALA A 228 5.73 -17.29 6.11
C ALA A 228 5.22 -18.24 5.00
N GLY A 229 5.97 -18.43 3.91
CA GLY A 229 5.51 -19.26 2.80
C GLY A 229 4.22 -18.76 2.15
N LEU A 230 3.89 -17.49 2.35
CA LEU A 230 2.87 -16.77 1.59
C LEU A 230 3.52 -16.40 0.26
N ASP A 231 2.85 -16.70 -0.85
CA ASP A 231 3.33 -16.27 -2.17
C ASP A 231 3.49 -14.75 -2.16
N ASP A 232 4.65 -14.24 -2.60
CA ASP A 232 4.86 -12.81 -2.82
C ASP A 232 3.70 -12.29 -3.66
N VAL A 233 2.86 -11.42 -3.08
CA VAL A 233 1.94 -10.63 -3.90
C VAL A 233 2.83 -9.66 -4.66
N ASP A 234 2.82 -9.76 -6.00
CA ASP A 234 3.50 -8.80 -6.87
C ASP A 234 3.30 -7.39 -6.28
N ASP A 235 4.40 -6.72 -5.91
CA ASP A 235 4.42 -5.34 -5.42
C ASP A 235 3.32 -4.56 -6.14
N ILE A 236 2.26 -4.18 -5.41
CA ILE A 236 1.25 -3.28 -5.98
C ILE A 236 1.96 -1.93 -6.05
N LEU A 237 2.70 -1.74 -7.15
CA LEU A 237 3.32 -0.47 -7.50
C LEU A 237 2.18 0.48 -7.85
N TRP A 238 1.71 1.20 -6.85
CA TRP A 238 0.82 2.34 -7.04
C TRP A 238 1.58 3.36 -7.89
N ASN A 239 1.16 3.50 -9.15
CA ASN A 239 1.79 4.37 -10.14
C ASN A 239 1.00 5.66 -10.27
#